data_AF-A0A2G9H8S9-F1
#
_entry.id   AF-A0A2G9H8S9-F1
#
_cell.length_a   1.000
_cell.length_b   1.000
_cell.length_c   1.000
_cell.angle_alpha   90.00
_cell.angle_beta   90.00
_cell.angle_gamma   90.00
#
_symmetry.space_group_name_H-M   'P 1'
#
loop_
_entity.id
_entity.type
_entity.pdbx_description
1 polymer ?
#
loop_
_entity_poly.entity_id
_entity_poly.type
_entity_poly.pdbx_seq_one_letter_code
_entity_poly.pdbx_strand_id
1 'polypeptide(L)'
;MEGITNEACSLAGHWGLGKLIALYDDNHMSCDGGTDLIFTESVEKRFEALGWHVVFVRDGNTGFDEIRAAIQEAKAVKDKPTLIKVRTTTGYGAPNKANTTSVHGKVLGSAEVEATRKNLGWDYEPFQYPEDVKQHWSRHISKGASLEAEWNIKFAEYEKKYEDEATEFKSIITGELPPYWEKSLPTFPPESPAMATRNTSQQCLNALAKVLPGLIGGSADLSSSNMSLPETFSNFQKTTPQGRNICFGVREHAMAAICNGIAFHSPGLIPYCATYLAFIDYMRGAMRTSAMSKAGVIYVMTHDSIAVGEDGPTHQPIEHLSSFRSMPNILTIRPADGTETAGAYKLAILNRRRPTILALSRQSVPQIKGTSVEGVERGGYIVSDNSEGNKPEVILIGTGSELRIAVKAADDLRKIGKMERVVSLVCWEVFEEQSEEYKESVLPVAVSARVSVEAGVTFGWERYVGVKGKAIGIDRFGASAPAVRLYEEFGVTVKAVIEAAMAIC
;
A
#
# COMPACT_ATOMS: atom_id res chain seq x y z
N MET A 1 4.54 22.76 -1.52
CA MET A 1 3.17 22.90 -2.04
C MET A 1 2.36 21.65 -1.71
N GLU A 2 2.79 20.48 -2.17
CA GLU A 2 2.07 19.22 -1.91
C GLU A 2 1.89 18.89 -0.41
N GLY A 3 0.65 18.60 -0.01
CA GLY A 3 0.27 18.35 1.39
C GLY A 3 1.00 17.15 2.02
N ILE A 4 1.22 16.09 1.23
CA ILE A 4 1.96 14.88 1.64
C ILE A 4 3.36 15.19 2.18
N THR A 5 4.03 16.21 1.63
CA THR A 5 5.38 16.59 2.09
C THR A 5 5.34 17.21 3.48
N ASN A 6 4.30 17.99 3.79
CA ASN A 6 4.12 18.59 5.10
C ASN A 6 3.74 17.53 6.16
N GLU A 7 2.88 16.58 5.79
CA GLU A 7 2.56 15.41 6.62
C GLU A 7 3.83 14.60 6.98
N ALA A 8 4.61 14.21 5.97
CA ALA A 8 5.82 13.41 6.17
C ALA A 8 6.92 14.17 6.94
N CYS A 9 7.11 15.46 6.64
CA CYS A 9 8.09 16.28 7.35
C CYS A 9 7.67 16.56 8.80
N SER A 10 6.36 16.65 9.08
CA SER A 10 5.84 16.71 10.46
C SER A 10 6.24 15.47 11.25
N LEU A 11 6.08 14.27 10.67
CA LEU A 11 6.50 13.02 11.31
C LEU A 11 8.02 12.92 11.47
N ALA A 12 8.80 13.30 10.45
CA ALA A 12 10.25 13.24 10.51
C ALA A 12 10.84 14.13 11.62
N GLY A 13 10.27 15.32 11.81
CA GLY A 13 10.66 16.22 12.90
C GLY A 13 10.22 15.70 14.27
N HIS A 14 8.99 15.17 14.36
CA HIS A 14 8.48 14.51 15.58
C HIS A 14 9.37 13.32 16.02
N TRP A 15 9.80 12.48 15.09
CA TRP A 15 10.68 11.35 15.35
C TRP A 15 12.16 11.74 15.50
N GLY A 16 12.53 12.99 15.22
CA GLY A 16 13.91 13.46 15.34
C GLY A 16 14.89 12.73 14.44
N LEU A 17 14.52 12.49 13.17
CA LEU A 17 15.31 11.72 12.21
C LEU A 17 16.60 12.44 11.76
N GLY A 18 17.61 12.57 12.62
CA GLY A 18 18.81 13.37 12.36
C GLY A 18 19.78 12.86 11.30
N LYS A 19 19.49 11.72 10.68
CA LYS A 19 20.22 11.26 9.48
C LYS A 19 19.53 11.67 8.18
N LEU A 20 18.32 12.22 8.24
CA LEU A 20 17.60 12.74 7.08
C LEU A 20 18.08 14.17 6.77
N ILE A 21 18.66 14.34 5.59
CA ILE A 21 19.12 15.63 5.07
C ILE A 21 18.43 15.85 3.71
N ALA A 22 17.53 16.83 3.65
CA ALA A 22 16.84 17.22 2.44
C ALA A 22 17.53 18.45 1.83
N LEU A 23 17.89 18.39 0.54
CA LEU A 23 18.35 19.55 -0.21
C LEU A 23 17.18 20.08 -1.02
N TYR A 24 16.69 21.27 -0.67
CA TYR A 24 15.61 21.94 -1.39
C TYR A 24 16.18 22.89 -2.43
N ASP A 25 15.95 22.58 -3.70
CA ASP A 25 16.28 23.46 -4.83
C ASP A 25 15.32 24.65 -4.85
N ASP A 26 15.77 25.77 -4.27
CA ASP A 26 15.02 27.01 -4.15
C ASP A 26 15.30 27.91 -5.37
N ASN A 27 14.79 27.51 -6.53
CA ASN A 27 15.06 28.17 -7.82
C ASN A 27 14.02 29.23 -8.24
N HIS A 28 12.94 29.39 -7.47
CA HIS A 28 11.84 30.37 -7.68
C HIS A 28 11.02 30.15 -8.95
N MET A 29 11.10 28.95 -9.53
CA MET A 29 10.41 28.60 -10.76
C MET A 29 9.55 27.34 -10.59
N SER A 30 8.36 27.34 -11.18
CA SER A 30 7.49 26.19 -11.36
C SER A 30 7.15 26.01 -12.84
N CYS A 31 6.31 25.05 -13.19
CA CYS A 31 5.80 24.91 -14.56
C CYS A 31 5.02 26.15 -15.05
N ASP A 32 4.28 26.80 -14.13
CA ASP A 32 3.36 27.89 -14.46
C ASP A 32 4.03 29.27 -14.50
N GLY A 33 5.26 29.39 -13.99
CA GLY A 33 5.94 30.68 -13.92
C GLY A 33 6.87 30.81 -12.74
N GLY A 34 7.11 32.05 -12.34
CA GLY A 34 7.70 32.34 -11.04
C GLY A 34 6.83 31.79 -9.91
N THR A 35 7.44 31.30 -8.84
CA THR A 35 6.70 30.75 -7.70
C THR A 35 5.92 31.82 -6.94
N ASP A 36 6.25 33.10 -7.11
CA ASP A 36 5.52 34.24 -6.52
C ASP A 36 4.04 34.31 -6.94
N LEU A 37 3.68 33.68 -8.06
CA LEU A 37 2.29 33.58 -8.52
C LEU A 37 1.39 32.76 -7.56
N ILE A 38 1.93 31.71 -6.92
CA ILE A 38 1.13 30.71 -6.20
C ILE A 38 1.77 30.18 -4.90
N PHE A 39 2.99 30.58 -4.57
CA PHE A 39 3.77 30.00 -3.48
C PHE A 39 4.71 31.03 -2.84
N THR A 40 4.18 31.80 -1.88
CA THR A 40 4.88 32.90 -1.18
C THR A 40 5.06 32.66 0.32
N GLU A 41 4.78 31.44 0.79
CA GLU A 41 4.99 31.09 2.20
C GLU A 41 6.48 31.09 2.59
N SER A 42 6.74 31.22 3.89
CA SER A 42 8.09 31.04 4.42
C SER A 42 8.37 29.55 4.68
N VAL A 43 8.93 28.86 3.69
CA VAL A 43 9.30 27.43 3.80
C VAL A 43 10.22 27.15 5.00
N GLU A 44 11.21 28.02 5.23
CA GLU A 44 12.14 27.91 6.37
C GLU A 44 11.38 27.85 7.70
N LYS A 45 10.59 28.89 8.00
CA LYS A 45 9.73 28.94 9.19
C LYS A 45 8.78 27.75 9.32
N ARG A 46 8.21 27.25 8.21
CA ARG A 46 7.37 26.05 8.25
C ARG A 46 8.18 24.84 8.71
N PHE A 47 9.37 24.61 8.14
CA PHE A 47 10.24 23.50 8.54
C PHE A 47 10.76 23.62 9.97
N GLU A 48 11.10 24.82 10.43
CA GLU A 48 11.43 25.09 11.84
C GLU A 48 10.27 24.69 12.75
N ALA A 49 9.03 25.08 12.40
CA ALA A 49 7.83 24.71 13.15
C ALA A 49 7.55 23.20 13.15
N LEU A 50 7.96 22.49 12.09
CA LEU A 50 7.90 21.02 12.03
C LEU A 50 9.01 20.33 12.86
N GLY A 51 9.95 21.08 13.45
CA GLY A 51 11.04 20.53 14.26
C GLY A 51 12.32 20.22 13.49
N TRP A 52 12.51 20.80 12.31
CA TRP A 52 13.71 20.60 11.50
C TRP A 52 14.82 21.60 11.84
N HIS A 53 16.06 21.20 11.59
CA HIS A 53 17.18 22.12 11.43
C HIS A 53 17.15 22.72 10.02
N VAL A 54 17.40 24.01 9.86
CA VAL A 54 17.34 24.70 8.56
C VAL A 54 18.65 25.42 8.30
N VAL A 55 19.24 25.17 7.14
CA VAL A 55 20.46 25.83 6.66
C VAL A 55 20.15 26.47 5.31
N PHE A 56 20.64 27.70 5.09
CA PHE A 56 20.48 28.38 3.80
C PHE A 56 21.81 28.58 3.10
N VAL A 57 21.96 27.93 1.94
CA VAL A 57 23.03 28.16 0.97
C VAL A 57 22.54 29.21 -0.03
N ARG A 58 23.17 30.39 -0.04
CA ARG A 58 22.70 31.54 -0.82
C ARG A 58 23.15 31.49 -2.27
N ASP A 59 24.25 30.81 -2.55
CA ASP A 59 24.75 30.58 -3.90
C ASP A 59 24.98 29.09 -4.13
N GLY A 60 23.96 28.41 -4.65
CA GLY A 60 24.06 27.02 -5.09
C GLY A 60 24.68 26.84 -6.48
N ASN A 61 24.90 27.92 -7.24
CA ASN A 61 25.46 27.83 -8.59
C ASN A 61 26.99 27.72 -8.53
N THR A 62 27.64 28.50 -7.65
CA THR A 62 29.11 28.52 -7.52
C THR A 62 29.65 28.40 -6.09
N GLY A 63 28.79 28.44 -5.06
CA GLY A 63 29.17 28.34 -3.65
C GLY A 63 29.47 26.92 -3.18
N PHE A 64 30.41 26.22 -3.83
CA PHE A 64 30.73 24.82 -3.54
C PHE A 64 31.14 24.57 -2.08
N ASP A 65 31.87 25.51 -1.46
CA ASP A 65 32.30 25.39 -0.07
C ASP A 65 31.17 25.69 0.92
N GLU A 66 30.22 26.58 0.56
CA GLU A 66 28.98 26.79 1.32
C GLU A 66 28.14 25.49 1.37
N ILE A 67 28.00 24.81 0.23
CA ILE A 67 27.30 23.51 0.15
C ILE A 67 28.00 22.47 1.02
N ARG A 68 29.33 22.38 0.94
CA ARG A 68 30.13 21.43 1.75
C ARG A 68 29.97 21.71 3.25
N ALA A 69 30.04 22.96 3.66
CA ALA A 69 29.85 23.38 5.05
C ALA A 69 28.43 23.06 5.54
N ALA A 70 27.40 23.36 4.74
CA ALA A 70 26.01 23.05 5.08
C ALA A 70 25.77 21.55 5.27
N ILE A 71 26.35 20.68 4.42
CA ILE A 71 26.24 19.23 4.57
C ILE A 71 27.00 18.75 5.82
N GLN A 72 28.15 19.33 6.14
CA GLN A 72 28.90 19.00 7.35
C GLN A 72 28.12 19.38 8.62
N GLU A 73 27.54 20.58 8.63
CA GLU A 73 26.67 21.07 9.71
C GLU A 73 25.44 20.16 9.87
N ALA A 74 24.75 19.84 8.78
CA ALA A 74 23.59 18.95 8.78
C ALA A 74 23.92 17.57 9.37
N LYS A 75 25.09 17.01 9.03
CA LYS A 75 25.56 15.75 9.61
C LYS A 75 25.91 15.86 11.09
N ALA A 76 26.27 17.04 11.60
CA ALA A 76 26.58 17.26 13.01
C ALA A 76 25.32 17.29 13.89
N VAL A 77 24.19 17.74 13.33
CA VAL A 77 22.87 17.71 14.00
C VAL A 77 22.34 16.27 14.01
N LYS A 78 22.22 15.66 15.19
CA LYS A 78 21.89 14.22 15.33
C LYS A 78 20.43 13.95 15.68
N ASP A 79 19.71 14.96 16.16
CA ASP A 79 18.43 14.77 16.83
C ASP A 79 17.26 15.47 16.12
N LYS A 80 17.53 16.08 14.96
CA LYS A 80 16.55 16.72 14.08
C LYS A 80 16.90 16.44 12.61
N PRO A 81 15.91 16.15 11.75
CA PRO A 81 16.14 16.17 10.31
C PRO A 81 16.58 17.57 9.85
N THR A 82 17.38 17.66 8.79
CA THR A 82 17.89 18.94 8.28
C THR A 82 17.35 19.26 6.89
N LEU A 83 16.84 20.48 6.70
CA LEU A 83 16.54 21.08 5.40
C LEU A 83 17.67 22.03 5.04
N ILE A 84 18.40 21.73 3.96
CA ILE A 84 19.34 22.66 3.34
C ILE A 84 18.60 23.30 2.17
N LYS A 85 18.18 24.56 2.33
CA LYS A 85 17.65 25.37 1.24
C LYS A 85 18.83 25.85 0.40
N VAL A 86 18.81 25.55 -0.90
CA VAL A 86 19.90 25.88 -1.82
C VAL A 86 19.33 26.78 -2.90
N ARG A 87 19.72 28.06 -2.89
CA ARG A 87 19.32 29.00 -3.93
C ARG A 87 20.08 28.69 -5.22
N THR A 88 19.36 28.32 -6.28
CA THR A 88 19.94 28.11 -7.60
C THR A 88 19.25 28.98 -8.65
N THR A 89 19.80 29.00 -9.86
CA THR A 89 19.11 29.52 -11.03
C THR A 89 18.73 28.34 -11.93
N THR A 90 17.43 28.13 -12.19
CA THR A 90 17.03 27.06 -13.12
C THR A 90 17.65 27.28 -14.50
N GLY A 91 18.18 26.22 -15.11
CA GLY A 91 18.90 26.31 -16.38
C GLY A 91 20.18 27.14 -16.33
N TYR A 92 20.84 27.26 -15.16
CA TYR A 92 22.11 27.98 -15.01
C TYR A 92 23.10 27.66 -16.14
N GLY A 93 23.67 28.71 -16.74
CA GLY A 93 24.56 28.62 -17.88
C GLY A 93 23.90 28.83 -19.25
N ALA A 94 22.58 28.63 -19.39
CA ALA A 94 21.86 28.90 -20.63
C ALA A 94 21.59 30.41 -20.78
N PRO A 95 22.31 31.14 -21.65
CA PRO A 95 22.33 32.60 -21.61
C PRO A 95 20.98 33.25 -21.94
N ASN A 96 20.11 32.59 -22.71
CA ASN A 96 18.82 33.14 -23.10
C ASN A 96 17.62 32.46 -22.42
N LYS A 97 17.84 31.33 -21.74
CA LYS A 97 16.76 30.53 -21.12
C LYS A 97 16.88 30.31 -19.62
N ALA A 98 18.02 30.63 -19.00
CA ALA A 98 18.16 30.58 -17.55
C ALA A 98 17.09 31.44 -16.86
N ASN A 99 16.62 30.99 -15.69
CA ASN A 99 15.58 31.66 -14.91
C ASN A 99 14.23 31.82 -15.65
N THR A 100 13.87 30.86 -16.52
CA THR A 100 12.58 30.85 -17.22
C THR A 100 11.88 29.50 -17.11
N THR A 101 10.58 29.44 -17.34
CA THR A 101 9.84 28.15 -17.38
C THR A 101 10.25 27.29 -18.57
N SER A 102 10.82 27.91 -19.62
CA SER A 102 11.13 27.24 -20.87
C SER A 102 12.23 26.17 -20.76
N VAL A 103 13.05 26.22 -19.70
CA VAL A 103 14.12 25.23 -19.43
C VAL A 103 13.67 24.08 -18.52
N HIS A 104 12.46 24.13 -17.94
CA HIS A 104 12.01 23.14 -16.97
C HIS A 104 11.73 21.76 -17.58
N GLY A 105 10.92 21.71 -18.65
CA GLY A 105 10.39 20.45 -19.20
C GLY A 105 10.62 20.25 -20.70
N LYS A 106 11.49 21.06 -21.31
CA LYS A 106 11.75 21.04 -22.77
C LYS A 106 13.25 20.98 -23.05
N VAL A 107 13.60 20.35 -24.17
CA VAL A 107 14.97 20.43 -24.70
C VAL A 107 15.35 21.89 -24.99
N LEU A 108 16.60 22.26 -24.74
CA LEU A 108 17.10 23.62 -24.98
C LEU A 108 16.99 24.02 -26.47
N GLY A 109 17.21 23.08 -27.38
CA GLY A 109 17.31 23.32 -28.82
C GLY A 109 18.74 23.67 -29.25
N SER A 110 19.09 23.35 -30.50
CA SER A 110 20.48 23.41 -31.00
C SER A 110 21.15 24.77 -30.81
N ALA A 111 20.47 25.86 -31.19
CA ALA A 111 21.01 27.22 -31.05
C ALA A 111 21.29 27.60 -29.59
N GLU A 112 20.39 27.24 -28.66
CA GLU A 112 20.59 27.52 -27.24
C GLU A 112 21.66 26.61 -26.63
N VAL A 113 21.78 25.36 -27.09
CA VAL A 113 22.87 24.46 -26.67
C VAL A 113 24.22 25.04 -27.07
N GLU A 114 24.38 25.51 -28.30
CA GLU A 114 25.62 26.15 -28.77
C GLU A 114 25.95 27.41 -27.95
N ALA A 115 24.94 28.27 -27.71
CA ALA A 115 25.09 29.46 -26.88
C ALA A 115 25.47 29.12 -25.44
N THR A 116 24.87 28.07 -24.86
CA THR A 116 25.17 27.58 -23.51
C THR A 116 26.60 27.05 -23.43
N ARG A 117 27.05 26.26 -24.42
CA ARG A 117 28.44 25.76 -24.49
C ARG A 117 29.43 26.91 -24.53
N LYS A 118 29.20 27.90 -25.40
CA LYS A 118 30.04 29.09 -25.49
C LYS A 118 30.06 29.88 -24.17
N ASN A 119 28.91 30.06 -23.53
CA ASN A 119 28.80 30.79 -22.26
C ASN A 119 29.55 30.09 -21.11
N LEU A 120 29.56 28.76 -21.09
CA LEU A 120 30.24 27.97 -20.06
C LEU A 120 31.71 27.62 -20.41
N GLY A 121 32.20 28.02 -21.59
CA GLY A 121 33.53 27.64 -22.07
C GLY A 121 33.68 26.12 -22.30
N TRP A 122 32.62 25.46 -22.79
CA TRP A 122 32.57 24.02 -22.97
C TRP A 122 32.81 23.61 -24.43
N ASP A 123 34.07 23.33 -24.77
CA ASP A 123 34.53 23.04 -26.14
C ASP A 123 34.50 21.55 -26.53
N TYR A 124 34.04 20.67 -25.64
CA TYR A 124 33.93 19.24 -25.95
C TYR A 124 32.80 18.98 -26.94
N GLU A 125 32.69 17.77 -27.48
CA GLU A 125 31.58 17.32 -28.34
C GLU A 125 30.37 16.77 -27.52
N PRO A 126 29.19 16.52 -28.13
CA PRO A 126 28.10 15.83 -27.46
C PRO A 126 28.52 14.47 -26.89
N PHE A 127 28.20 14.24 -25.61
CA PHE A 127 28.58 13.02 -24.86
C PHE A 127 30.09 12.75 -24.76
N GLN A 128 30.93 13.74 -25.06
CA GLN A 128 32.35 13.68 -24.77
C GLN A 128 32.60 14.18 -23.34
N TYR A 129 33.15 13.30 -22.50
CA TYR A 129 33.54 13.64 -21.14
C TYR A 129 35.07 13.82 -21.07
N PRO A 130 35.57 14.93 -20.50
CA PRO A 130 37.00 15.16 -20.31
C PRO A 130 37.65 14.03 -19.49
N GLU A 131 38.89 13.67 -19.82
CA GLU A 131 39.55 12.50 -19.21
C GLU A 131 39.86 12.72 -17.72
N ASP A 132 40.24 13.93 -17.34
CA ASP A 132 40.45 14.35 -15.96
C ASP A 132 39.15 14.27 -15.13
N VAL A 133 38.00 14.64 -15.71
CA VAL A 133 36.68 14.48 -15.07
C VAL A 133 36.36 12.99 -14.89
N LYS A 134 36.57 12.15 -15.91
CA LYS A 134 36.37 10.69 -15.78
C LYS A 134 37.27 10.10 -14.70
N GLN A 135 38.55 10.47 -14.67
CA GLN A 135 39.52 10.01 -13.67
C GLN A 135 39.11 10.46 -12.26
N HIS A 136 38.63 11.69 -12.11
CA HIS A 136 38.13 12.19 -10.83
C HIS A 136 36.96 11.35 -10.29
N TRP A 137 36.04 10.94 -11.15
CA TRP A 137 34.85 10.16 -10.74
C TRP A 137 35.13 8.66 -10.65
N SER A 138 36.01 8.08 -11.48
CA SER A 138 36.32 6.64 -11.47
C SER A 138 36.97 6.17 -10.17
N ARG A 139 37.60 7.07 -9.40
CA ARG A 139 38.11 6.78 -8.04
C ARG A 139 37.02 6.23 -7.08
N HIS A 140 35.74 6.49 -7.37
CA HIS A 140 34.64 5.96 -6.57
C HIS A 140 34.47 4.44 -6.70
N ILE A 141 34.97 3.83 -7.79
CA ILE A 141 34.95 2.37 -7.97
C ILE A 141 35.79 1.70 -6.86
N SER A 142 37.05 2.10 -6.72
CA SER A 142 37.94 1.53 -5.70
C SER A 142 37.54 1.96 -4.28
N LYS A 143 37.12 3.22 -4.10
CA LYS A 143 36.65 3.71 -2.81
C LYS A 143 35.39 2.99 -2.33
N GLY A 144 34.42 2.75 -3.23
CA GLY A 144 33.20 2.01 -2.93
C GLY A 144 33.49 0.58 -2.49
N ALA A 145 34.34 -0.12 -3.26
CA ALA A 145 34.78 -1.48 -2.92
C ALA A 145 35.47 -1.55 -1.54
N SER A 146 36.31 -0.57 -1.21
CA SER A 146 36.95 -0.49 0.12
C SER A 146 35.93 -0.30 1.24
N LEU A 147 34.97 0.62 1.07
CA LEU A 147 33.93 0.88 2.08
C LEU A 147 33.05 -0.36 2.34
N GLU A 148 32.69 -1.08 1.28
CA GLU A 148 31.94 -2.33 1.40
C GLU A 148 32.76 -3.44 2.06
N ALA A 149 34.03 -3.60 1.69
CA ALA A 149 34.94 -4.56 2.32
C ALA A 149 35.11 -4.28 3.82
N GLU A 150 35.28 -3.01 4.21
CA GLU A 150 35.34 -2.59 5.60
C GLU A 150 34.04 -2.90 6.37
N TRP A 151 32.88 -2.72 5.74
CA TRP A 151 31.59 -3.08 6.34
C TRP A 151 31.46 -4.60 6.51
N ASN A 152 31.84 -5.39 5.50
CA ASN A 152 31.80 -6.85 5.55
C ASN A 152 32.70 -7.43 6.65
N ILE A 153 33.88 -6.85 6.86
CA ILE A 153 34.76 -7.23 7.98
C ILE A 153 34.07 -6.97 9.32
N LYS A 154 33.53 -5.76 9.51
CA LYS A 154 32.78 -5.40 10.73
C LYS A 154 31.58 -6.31 10.96
N PHE A 155 30.88 -6.67 9.89
CA PHE A 155 29.72 -7.55 9.98
C PHE A 155 30.11 -9.00 10.32
N ALA A 156 31.21 -9.52 9.76
CA ALA A 156 31.74 -10.83 10.13
C ALA A 156 32.21 -10.90 11.59
N GLU A 157 32.76 -9.80 12.13
CA GLU A 157 33.09 -9.68 13.56
C GLU A 157 31.82 -9.63 14.43
N TYR A 158 30.79 -8.90 13.99
CA TYR A 158 29.49 -8.85 14.65
C TYR A 158 28.83 -10.24 14.72
N GLU A 159 28.81 -10.96 13.60
CA GLU A 159 28.22 -12.30 13.50
C GLU A 159 28.87 -13.31 14.45
N LYS A 160 30.20 -13.28 14.61
CA LYS A 160 30.91 -14.16 15.55
C LYS A 160 30.54 -13.88 17.02
N LYS A 161 30.08 -12.68 17.35
CA LYS A 161 29.77 -12.25 18.71
C LYS A 161 28.29 -12.32 19.05
N TYR A 162 27.42 -12.13 18.06
CA TYR A 162 25.98 -11.99 18.19
C TYR A 162 25.28 -12.86 17.13
N GLU A 163 25.40 -14.18 17.25
CA GLU A 163 24.97 -15.14 16.22
C GLU A 163 23.46 -15.06 15.93
N ASP A 164 22.65 -14.95 16.99
CA ASP A 164 21.20 -14.86 16.88
C ASP A 164 20.77 -13.53 16.23
N GLU A 165 21.31 -12.40 16.70
CA GLU A 165 20.99 -11.08 16.15
C GLU A 165 21.51 -10.90 14.72
N ALA A 166 22.66 -11.51 14.39
CA ALA A 166 23.18 -11.53 13.03
C ALA A 166 22.31 -12.37 12.09
N THR A 167 21.77 -13.49 12.58
CA THR A 167 20.81 -14.31 11.82
C THR A 167 19.52 -13.54 11.54
N GLU A 168 18.98 -12.85 12.54
CA GLU A 168 17.82 -11.98 12.38
C GLU A 168 18.09 -10.84 11.39
N PHE A 169 19.21 -10.13 11.57
CA PHE A 169 19.62 -9.05 10.67
C PHE A 169 19.83 -9.54 9.23
N LYS A 170 20.42 -10.74 9.05
CA LYS A 170 20.57 -11.40 7.75
C LYS A 170 19.24 -11.62 7.07
N SER A 171 18.25 -12.18 7.78
CA SER A 171 16.89 -12.38 7.25
C SER A 171 16.28 -11.08 6.75
N ILE A 172 16.50 -9.96 7.46
CA ILE A 172 16.03 -8.64 7.02
C ILE A 172 16.77 -8.18 5.76
N ILE A 173 18.11 -8.22 5.72
CA ILE A 173 18.88 -7.71 4.57
C ILE A 173 18.75 -8.56 3.31
N THR A 174 18.55 -9.89 3.44
CA THR A 174 18.37 -10.79 2.30
C THR A 174 16.91 -10.88 1.86
N GLY A 175 15.97 -10.67 2.77
CA GLY A 175 14.54 -10.85 2.54
C GLY A 175 14.08 -12.31 2.62
N GLU A 176 14.95 -13.22 3.08
CA GLU A 176 14.58 -14.61 3.34
C GLU A 176 13.62 -14.67 4.53
N LEU A 177 12.42 -15.17 4.30
CA LEU A 177 11.43 -15.36 5.35
C LEU A 177 11.86 -16.51 6.28
N PRO A 178 11.66 -16.37 7.61
CA PRO A 178 11.95 -17.45 8.55
C PRO A 178 11.22 -18.74 8.18
N PRO A 179 11.86 -19.92 8.26
CA PRO A 179 11.21 -21.18 7.91
C PRO A 179 9.91 -21.40 8.68
N TYR A 180 8.87 -21.88 7.98
CA TYR A 180 7.57 -22.22 8.56
C TYR A 180 6.82 -21.07 9.25
N TRP A 181 7.15 -19.81 8.94
CA TRP A 181 6.47 -18.64 9.51
C TRP A 181 4.95 -18.70 9.35
N GLU A 182 4.46 -19.30 8.26
CA GLU A 182 3.04 -19.43 7.94
C GLU A 182 2.27 -20.29 8.96
N LYS A 183 2.97 -21.20 9.67
CA LYS A 183 2.37 -22.02 10.74
C LYS A 183 2.01 -21.20 11.99
N SER A 184 2.51 -19.98 12.10
CA SER A 184 2.11 -19.07 13.19
C SER A 184 0.69 -18.53 13.02
N LEU A 185 0.16 -18.50 11.78
CA LEU A 185 -1.15 -17.95 11.50
C LEU A 185 -2.26 -18.72 12.26
N PRO A 186 -3.21 -18.02 12.88
CA PRO A 186 -4.30 -18.66 13.62
C PRO A 186 -5.23 -19.46 12.71
N THR A 187 -5.84 -20.50 13.27
CA THR A 187 -6.88 -21.30 12.61
C THR A 187 -8.25 -20.93 13.16
N PHE A 188 -9.28 -20.99 12.32
CA PHE A 188 -10.65 -20.62 12.68
C PHE A 188 -11.64 -21.70 12.22
N PRO A 189 -11.77 -22.79 13.00
CA PRO A 189 -12.79 -23.82 12.71
C PRO A 189 -14.22 -23.24 12.62
N PRO A 190 -15.14 -23.84 11.85
CA PRO A 190 -16.51 -23.35 11.67
C PRO A 190 -17.30 -23.10 12.97
N GLU A 191 -16.98 -23.83 14.03
CA GLU A 191 -17.56 -23.72 15.37
C GLU A 191 -17.03 -22.53 16.20
N SER A 192 -15.98 -21.85 15.72
CA SER A 192 -15.42 -20.68 16.39
C SER A 192 -16.45 -19.54 16.45
N PRO A 193 -16.42 -18.70 17.51
CA PRO A 193 -17.36 -17.61 17.64
C PRO A 193 -17.25 -16.62 16.47
N ALA A 194 -18.39 -16.03 16.09
CA ALA A 194 -18.44 -15.00 15.07
C ALA A 194 -17.58 -13.79 15.48
N MET A 195 -16.77 -13.30 14.55
CA MET A 195 -15.79 -12.25 14.81
C MET A 195 -15.65 -11.37 13.58
N ALA A 196 -15.45 -10.06 13.77
CA ALA A 196 -15.18 -9.15 12.66
C ALA A 196 -13.81 -9.44 12.04
N THR A 197 -13.66 -9.31 10.73
CA THR A 197 -12.39 -9.62 10.07
C THR A 197 -11.26 -8.66 10.43
N ARG A 198 -11.57 -7.46 10.96
CA ARG A 198 -10.56 -6.60 11.61
C ARG A 198 -9.96 -7.22 12.87
N ASN A 199 -10.73 -8.00 13.64
CA ASN A 199 -10.24 -8.65 14.86
C ASN A 199 -9.44 -9.92 14.52
N THR A 200 -9.86 -10.70 13.52
CA THR A 200 -9.05 -11.84 13.03
C THR A 200 -7.76 -11.36 12.37
N SER A 201 -7.78 -10.19 11.73
CA SER A 201 -6.59 -9.48 11.24
C SER A 201 -5.62 -9.12 12.38
N GLN A 202 -6.12 -8.61 13.51
CA GLN A 202 -5.31 -8.37 14.69
C GLN A 202 -4.63 -9.65 15.20
N GLN A 203 -5.36 -10.77 15.22
CA GLN A 203 -4.79 -12.06 15.63
C GLN A 203 -3.68 -12.51 14.68
N CYS A 204 -3.86 -12.31 13.37
CA CYS A 204 -2.81 -12.58 12.37
C CYS A 204 -1.59 -11.69 12.58
N LEU A 205 -1.77 -10.37 12.75
CA LEU A 205 -0.68 -9.43 13.03
C LEU A 205 0.08 -9.80 14.31
N ASN A 206 -0.63 -10.12 15.39
CA ASN A 206 -0.03 -10.55 16.66
C ASN A 206 0.77 -11.86 16.53
N ALA A 207 0.29 -12.80 15.72
CA ALA A 207 0.99 -14.04 15.45
C ALA A 207 2.26 -13.82 14.64
N LEU A 208 2.14 -13.09 13.52
CA LEU A 208 3.24 -12.79 12.60
C LEU A 208 4.31 -11.92 13.26
N ALA A 209 3.93 -11.00 14.15
CA ALA A 209 4.84 -10.14 14.90
C ALA A 209 5.89 -10.92 15.71
N LYS A 210 5.55 -12.14 16.14
CA LYS A 210 6.45 -13.01 16.92
C LYS A 210 7.50 -13.72 16.08
N VAL A 211 7.23 -13.91 14.79
CA VAL A 211 8.06 -14.77 13.92
C VAL A 211 8.66 -14.05 12.71
N LEU A 212 8.13 -12.87 12.34
CA LEU A 212 8.65 -12.07 11.23
C LEU A 212 9.42 -10.88 11.79
N PRO A 213 10.76 -10.88 11.83
CA PRO A 213 11.54 -9.79 12.43
C PRO A 213 11.40 -8.47 11.67
N GLY A 214 11.17 -8.52 10.36
CA GLY A 214 10.98 -7.34 9.52
C GLY A 214 9.57 -6.73 9.53
N LEU A 215 8.57 -7.32 10.20
CA LEU A 215 7.21 -6.77 10.24
C LEU A 215 7.20 -5.44 11.01
N ILE A 216 6.77 -4.36 10.37
CA ILE A 216 6.77 -3.02 10.98
C ILE A 216 5.61 -2.21 10.43
N GLY A 217 4.95 -1.42 11.25
CA GLY A 217 3.78 -0.69 10.76
C GLY A 217 2.88 -0.17 11.84
N GLY A 218 1.70 0.30 11.43
CA GLY A 218 0.70 0.77 12.37
C GLY A 218 -0.44 1.50 11.67
N SER A 219 -0.98 2.53 12.31
CA SER A 219 -2.26 3.14 11.94
C SER A 219 -2.19 4.66 11.82
N ALA A 220 -2.99 5.21 10.91
CA ALA A 220 -3.29 6.64 10.85
C ALA A 220 -4.34 7.01 11.92
N ASP A 221 -3.90 7.15 13.18
CA ASP A 221 -4.72 7.54 14.36
C ASP A 221 -5.89 6.61 14.74
N LEU A 222 -6.06 5.51 14.01
CA LEU A 222 -7.20 4.60 14.15
C LEU A 222 -6.82 3.24 14.75
N SER A 223 -5.75 3.15 15.55
CA SER A 223 -5.22 1.85 16.01
C SER A 223 -6.23 0.97 16.75
N SER A 224 -7.07 1.58 17.60
CA SER A 224 -8.12 0.89 18.35
C SER A 224 -9.34 0.51 17.51
N SER A 225 -9.60 1.22 16.40
CA SER A 225 -10.68 0.87 15.47
C SER A 225 -10.23 -0.15 14.42
N ASN A 226 -8.97 -0.05 13.97
CA ASN A 226 -8.37 -0.91 12.97
C ASN A 226 -7.82 -2.22 13.54
N MET A 227 -7.60 -2.28 14.87
CA MET A 227 -7.01 -3.42 15.56
C MET A 227 -5.62 -3.79 15.01
N SER A 228 -4.79 -2.78 14.77
CA SER A 228 -3.61 -2.89 13.91
C SER A 228 -2.27 -2.78 14.65
N LEU A 229 -2.25 -2.72 15.98
CA LEU A 229 -1.01 -2.69 16.74
C LEU A 229 -0.76 -4.05 17.40
N PRO A 230 0.27 -4.80 16.97
CA PRO A 230 0.74 -5.94 17.71
C PRO A 230 1.12 -5.59 19.16
N GLU A 231 0.67 -6.42 20.10
CA GLU A 231 0.85 -6.21 21.53
C GLU A 231 2.31 -6.39 21.97
N THR A 232 3.06 -7.21 21.23
CA THR A 232 4.49 -7.48 21.50
C THR A 232 5.41 -6.33 21.08
N PHE A 233 4.90 -5.37 20.30
CA PHE A 233 5.69 -4.25 19.80
C PHE A 233 5.57 -3.02 20.70
N SER A 234 6.69 -2.35 20.93
CA SER A 234 6.70 -0.99 21.46
C SER A 234 6.52 0.03 20.34
N ASN A 235 6.13 1.26 20.71
CA ASN A 235 5.96 2.36 19.76
C ASN A 235 7.30 2.89 19.28
N PHE A 236 7.41 3.12 17.97
CA PHE A 236 8.52 3.84 17.36
C PHE A 236 8.43 5.32 17.74
N GLN A 237 9.44 5.82 18.43
CA GLN A 237 9.57 7.23 18.85
C GLN A 237 11.03 7.65 18.83
N LYS A 238 11.30 8.96 18.94
CA LYS A 238 12.67 9.51 19.07
C LYS A 238 13.47 8.82 20.18
N THR A 239 12.83 8.50 21.30
CA THR A 239 13.44 7.86 22.47
C THR A 239 13.36 6.33 22.47
N THR A 240 12.56 5.73 21.58
CA THR A 240 12.39 4.27 21.42
C THR A 240 12.44 3.88 19.94
N PRO A 241 13.55 4.13 19.23
CA PRO A 241 13.65 3.91 17.78
C PRO A 241 13.61 2.42 17.38
N GLN A 242 13.78 1.51 18.33
CA GLN A 242 13.60 0.06 18.14
C GLN A 242 12.13 -0.38 18.09
N GLY A 243 11.19 0.52 18.41
CA GLY A 243 9.76 0.23 18.35
C GLY A 243 9.30 -0.08 16.93
N ARG A 244 8.31 -0.97 16.81
CA ARG A 244 7.80 -1.48 15.52
C ARG A 244 6.33 -1.09 15.27
N ASN A 245 5.67 -0.52 16.28
CA ASN A 245 4.38 0.14 16.15
C ASN A 245 4.58 1.60 15.74
N ILE A 246 4.13 1.98 14.55
CA ILE A 246 4.23 3.35 14.03
C ILE A 246 2.86 4.04 14.15
N CYS A 247 2.81 5.10 14.96
CA CYS A 247 1.65 5.98 15.05
C CYS A 247 1.81 7.13 14.05
N PHE A 248 1.12 7.06 12.91
CA PHE A 248 1.26 8.04 11.83
C PHE A 248 0.45 9.33 12.07
N GLY A 249 -0.55 9.29 12.97
CA GLY A 249 -1.58 10.32 13.08
C GLY A 249 -2.45 10.39 11.81
N VAL A 250 -3.30 11.41 11.68
CA VAL A 250 -4.20 11.59 10.52
C VAL A 250 -3.41 12.08 9.30
N ARG A 251 -2.68 11.16 8.67
CA ARG A 251 -1.69 11.40 7.61
C ARG A 251 -1.59 10.21 6.66
N GLU A 252 -2.71 9.78 6.11
CA GLU A 252 -2.83 8.57 5.28
C GLU A 252 -1.86 8.60 4.10
N HIS A 253 -1.74 9.75 3.42
CA HIS A 253 -0.93 9.86 2.22
C HIS A 253 0.56 9.70 2.54
N ALA A 254 1.06 10.41 3.56
CA ALA A 254 2.43 10.25 4.00
C ALA A 254 2.70 8.88 4.60
N MET A 255 1.76 8.30 5.35
CA MET A 255 1.87 6.94 5.90
C MET A 255 2.18 5.93 4.79
N ALA A 256 1.41 5.95 3.70
CA ALA A 256 1.61 5.06 2.57
C ALA A 256 2.97 5.29 1.86
N ALA A 257 3.37 6.54 1.66
CA ALA A 257 4.65 6.87 1.04
C ALA A 257 5.85 6.50 1.93
N ILE A 258 5.73 6.65 3.25
CA ILE A 258 6.73 6.21 4.22
C ILE A 258 6.87 4.69 4.17
N CYS A 259 5.76 3.95 4.12
CA CYS A 259 5.79 2.49 3.94
C CYS A 259 6.48 2.05 2.64
N ASN A 260 6.33 2.80 1.55
CA ASN A 260 7.11 2.55 0.32
C ASN A 260 8.61 2.70 0.57
N GLY A 261 9.03 3.78 1.25
CA GLY A 261 10.42 3.99 1.62
C GLY A 261 10.98 2.86 2.49
N ILE A 262 10.20 2.37 3.45
CA ILE A 262 10.56 1.22 4.30
C ILE A 262 10.75 -0.04 3.47
N ALA A 263 9.82 -0.34 2.55
CA ALA A 263 9.91 -1.52 1.68
C ALA A 263 11.15 -1.49 0.77
N PHE A 264 11.58 -0.30 0.33
CA PHE A 264 12.77 -0.15 -0.52
C PHE A 264 14.09 -0.11 0.24
N HIS A 265 14.05 0.11 1.55
CA HIS A 265 15.27 0.14 2.34
C HIS A 265 15.94 -1.23 2.39
N SER A 266 15.16 -2.29 2.56
CA SER A 266 15.66 -3.65 2.67
C SER A 266 14.58 -4.67 2.30
N PRO A 267 14.90 -5.72 1.53
CA PRO A 267 13.90 -6.66 1.04
C PRO A 267 13.17 -7.42 2.15
N GLY A 268 13.73 -7.57 3.35
CA GLY A 268 13.09 -8.25 4.47
C GLY A 268 12.27 -7.36 5.40
N LEU A 269 12.28 -6.03 5.24
CA LEU A 269 11.33 -5.17 5.93
C LEU A 269 9.95 -5.32 5.29
N ILE A 270 8.93 -5.62 6.11
CA ILE A 270 7.55 -5.88 5.68
C ILE A 270 6.67 -4.79 6.27
N PRO A 271 6.55 -3.63 5.59
CA PRO A 271 5.73 -2.55 6.08
C PRO A 271 4.24 -2.87 5.90
N TYR A 272 3.46 -2.66 6.96
CA TYR A 272 2.01 -2.56 6.89
C TYR A 272 1.53 -1.20 7.37
N CYS A 273 0.38 -0.76 6.88
CA CYS A 273 -0.27 0.45 7.36
C CYS A 273 -1.80 0.35 7.30
N ALA A 274 -2.48 1.10 8.17
CA ALA A 274 -3.91 0.94 8.40
C ALA A 274 -4.68 2.25 8.48
N THR A 275 -5.87 2.27 7.87
CA THR A 275 -6.92 3.28 8.03
C THR A 275 -8.29 2.65 7.71
N TYR A 276 -9.36 3.43 7.68
CA TYR A 276 -10.64 2.97 7.13
C TYR A 276 -10.55 2.89 5.61
N LEU A 277 -11.23 1.91 5.00
CA LEU A 277 -11.23 1.73 3.56
C LEU A 277 -11.76 2.98 2.83
N ALA A 278 -12.64 3.77 3.45
CA ALA A 278 -13.14 5.02 2.89
C ALA A 278 -12.05 6.10 2.72
N PHE A 279 -10.96 6.01 3.49
CA PHE A 279 -9.89 7.02 3.49
C PHE A 279 -8.72 6.66 2.58
N ILE A 280 -8.78 5.54 1.85
CA ILE A 280 -7.71 5.21 0.90
C ILE A 280 -7.61 6.25 -0.24
N ASP A 281 -8.69 6.99 -0.49
CA ASP A 281 -8.70 8.07 -1.47
C ASP A 281 -7.71 9.19 -1.11
N TYR A 282 -7.44 9.43 0.19
CA TYR A 282 -6.40 10.38 0.62
C TYR A 282 -4.99 9.90 0.24
N MET A 283 -4.77 8.59 0.16
CA MET A 283 -3.45 7.98 -0.04
C MET A 283 -3.28 7.26 -1.39
N ARG A 284 -4.25 7.42 -2.30
CA ARG A 284 -4.32 6.71 -3.58
C ARG A 284 -3.08 6.90 -4.45
N GLY A 285 -2.48 8.11 -4.44
CA GLY A 285 -1.25 8.41 -5.19
C GLY A 285 -0.06 7.57 -4.72
N ALA A 286 0.15 7.47 -3.41
CA ALA A 286 1.19 6.64 -2.82
C ALA A 286 0.93 5.13 -3.01
N MET A 287 -0.32 4.65 -2.89
CA MET A 287 -0.66 3.24 -3.14
C MET A 287 -0.41 2.84 -4.60
N ARG A 288 -0.79 3.70 -5.56
CA ARG A 288 -0.48 3.50 -6.98
C ARG A 288 1.02 3.47 -7.22
N THR A 289 1.76 4.30 -6.49
CA THR A 289 3.23 4.28 -6.53
C THR A 289 3.74 2.92 -6.07
N SER A 290 3.24 2.36 -4.97
CA SER A 290 3.63 1.02 -4.48
C SER A 290 3.44 -0.06 -5.53
N ALA A 291 2.30 -0.04 -6.21
CA ALA A 291 1.98 -0.98 -7.27
C ALA A 291 2.94 -0.83 -8.46
N MET A 292 3.15 0.40 -8.92
CA MET A 292 4.05 0.73 -10.03
C MET A 292 5.52 0.40 -9.72
N SER A 293 5.96 0.70 -8.50
CA SER A 293 7.33 0.52 -8.04
C SER A 293 7.59 -0.88 -7.48
N LYS A 294 6.57 -1.75 -7.43
CA LYS A 294 6.67 -3.12 -6.91
C LYS A 294 7.06 -3.19 -5.43
N ALA A 295 6.55 -2.27 -4.61
CA ALA A 295 6.72 -2.32 -3.16
C ALA A 295 5.63 -3.20 -2.53
N GLY A 296 6.02 -4.31 -1.90
CA GLY A 296 5.12 -5.21 -1.18
C GLY A 296 4.63 -4.65 0.16
N VAL A 297 3.88 -3.54 0.12
CA VAL A 297 3.22 -2.93 1.27
C VAL A 297 1.89 -3.62 1.54
N ILE A 298 1.59 -3.87 2.82
CA ILE A 298 0.31 -4.42 3.27
C ILE A 298 -0.60 -3.28 3.75
N TYR A 299 -1.73 -3.09 3.10
CA TYR A 299 -2.74 -2.08 3.40
C TYR A 299 -3.89 -2.72 4.16
N VAL A 300 -3.90 -2.55 5.48
CA VAL A 300 -4.92 -3.08 6.39
C VAL A 300 -6.08 -2.08 6.48
N MET A 301 -7.12 -2.28 5.65
CA MET A 301 -8.19 -1.31 5.45
C MET A 301 -9.49 -1.82 6.06
N THR A 302 -9.87 -1.28 7.22
CA THR A 302 -11.07 -1.74 7.94
C THR A 302 -12.32 -0.95 7.55
N HIS A 303 -13.48 -1.27 8.13
CA HIS A 303 -14.72 -0.51 7.89
C HIS A 303 -15.09 -0.50 6.40
N ASP A 304 -15.09 -1.69 5.80
CA ASP A 304 -15.05 -1.92 4.35
C ASP A 304 -16.34 -1.67 3.55
N SER A 305 -17.46 -1.30 4.19
CA SER A 305 -18.77 -1.25 3.54
C SER A 305 -19.78 -0.37 4.30
N ILE A 306 -21.04 -0.35 3.86
CA ILE A 306 -22.17 0.28 4.57
C ILE A 306 -22.35 -0.23 6.01
N ALA A 307 -21.75 -1.37 6.37
CA ALA A 307 -21.79 -1.93 7.72
C ALA A 307 -21.11 -1.05 8.78
N VAL A 308 -20.40 0.00 8.36
CA VAL A 308 -19.99 1.10 9.25
C VAL A 308 -21.19 1.70 9.97
N GLY A 309 -22.37 1.77 9.34
CA GLY A 309 -23.58 2.21 10.00
C GLY A 309 -23.67 3.72 10.16
N GLU A 310 -23.74 4.18 11.39
CA GLU A 310 -24.17 5.54 11.76
C GLU A 310 -23.19 6.64 11.35
N ASP A 311 -21.91 6.33 11.05
CA ASP A 311 -20.97 7.34 10.53
C ASP A 311 -21.37 7.84 9.12
N GLY A 312 -22.22 7.07 8.43
CA GLY A 312 -22.90 7.51 7.23
C GLY A 312 -22.03 7.53 5.96
N PRO A 313 -22.55 8.14 4.86
CA PRO A 313 -21.99 7.97 3.52
C PRO A 313 -20.57 8.50 3.34
N THR A 314 -20.09 9.39 4.22
CA THR A 314 -18.70 9.89 4.17
C THR A 314 -17.68 8.86 4.62
N HIS A 315 -18.11 7.79 5.31
CA HIS A 315 -17.25 6.74 5.87
C HIS A 315 -17.53 5.36 5.30
N GLN A 316 -18.49 5.25 4.37
CA GLN A 316 -18.96 3.98 3.82
C GLN A 316 -18.38 3.78 2.42
N PRO A 317 -17.44 2.85 2.23
CA PRO A 317 -16.92 2.52 0.92
C PRO A 317 -18.01 1.97 0.00
N ILE A 318 -18.00 2.39 -1.27
CA ILE A 318 -18.95 1.93 -2.29
C ILE A 318 -18.19 1.45 -3.55
N GLU A 319 -17.47 2.36 -4.20
CA GLU A 319 -16.68 2.17 -5.42
C GLU A 319 -15.27 1.61 -5.19
N HIS A 320 -14.83 1.61 -3.93
CA HIS A 320 -13.41 1.50 -3.58
C HIS A 320 -12.80 0.19 -4.04
N LEU A 321 -13.46 -0.94 -3.79
CA LEU A 321 -13.02 -2.27 -4.23
C LEU A 321 -12.86 -2.35 -5.76
N SER A 322 -13.87 -1.93 -6.52
CA SER A 322 -13.81 -1.92 -7.99
C SER A 322 -12.71 -0.99 -8.51
N SER A 323 -12.51 0.15 -7.84
CA SER A 323 -11.47 1.10 -8.20
C SER A 323 -10.05 0.50 -8.06
N PHE A 324 -9.82 -0.37 -7.08
CA PHE A 324 -8.52 -1.02 -6.87
C PHE A 324 -8.37 -2.34 -7.62
N ARG A 325 -9.45 -3.08 -7.84
CA ARG A 325 -9.48 -4.20 -8.81
C ARG A 325 -9.09 -3.75 -10.22
N SER A 326 -9.37 -2.50 -10.57
CA SER A 326 -8.97 -1.91 -11.84
C SER A 326 -7.51 -1.40 -11.86
N MET A 327 -6.86 -1.29 -10.69
CA MET A 327 -5.50 -0.79 -10.58
C MET A 327 -4.49 -1.92 -10.92
N PRO A 328 -3.54 -1.69 -11.85
CA PRO A 328 -2.54 -2.71 -12.17
C PRO A 328 -1.63 -3.04 -10.98
N ASN A 329 -1.26 -4.32 -10.86
CA ASN A 329 -0.25 -4.82 -9.91
C ASN A 329 -0.52 -4.48 -8.43
N ILE A 330 -1.77 -4.59 -7.99
CA ILE A 330 -2.16 -4.55 -6.57
C ILE A 330 -3.18 -5.66 -6.32
N LEU A 331 -3.07 -6.34 -5.18
CA LEU A 331 -4.05 -7.36 -4.78
C LEU A 331 -5.17 -6.70 -3.97
N THR A 332 -6.42 -6.96 -4.33
CA THR A 332 -7.58 -6.48 -3.58
C THR A 332 -8.27 -7.68 -2.91
N ILE A 333 -7.89 -7.99 -1.68
CA ILE A 333 -8.38 -9.17 -0.96
C ILE A 333 -9.46 -8.75 0.04
N ARG A 334 -10.64 -9.36 -0.06
CA ARG A 334 -11.77 -9.10 0.84
C ARG A 334 -12.22 -10.39 1.54
N PRO A 335 -11.54 -10.79 2.64
CA PRO A 335 -11.81 -12.06 3.31
C PRO A 335 -13.17 -12.09 3.99
N ALA A 336 -13.85 -13.23 3.86
CA ALA A 336 -15.18 -13.47 4.40
C ALA A 336 -15.23 -13.83 5.89
N ASP A 337 -14.16 -14.43 6.40
CA ASP A 337 -14.08 -14.88 7.79
C ASP A 337 -12.61 -14.94 8.28
N GLY A 338 -12.38 -15.59 9.42
CA GLY A 338 -11.05 -15.71 10.00
C GLY A 338 -10.10 -16.55 9.16
N THR A 339 -10.59 -17.65 8.58
CA THR A 339 -9.79 -18.56 7.75
C THR A 339 -9.31 -17.86 6.49
N GLU A 340 -10.20 -17.13 5.80
CA GLU A 340 -9.79 -16.33 4.65
C GLU A 340 -8.87 -15.16 5.06
N THR A 341 -9.06 -14.58 6.25
CA THR A 341 -8.17 -13.51 6.74
C THR A 341 -6.74 -14.04 6.93
N ALA A 342 -6.57 -15.24 7.50
CA ALA A 342 -5.27 -15.89 7.62
C ALA A 342 -4.63 -16.16 6.24
N GLY A 343 -5.42 -16.65 5.28
CA GLY A 343 -4.95 -16.85 3.91
C GLY A 343 -4.57 -15.55 3.20
N ALA A 344 -5.29 -14.46 3.47
CA ALA A 344 -5.00 -13.15 2.92
C ALA A 344 -3.65 -12.60 3.45
N TYR A 345 -3.38 -12.75 4.75
CA TYR A 345 -2.08 -12.42 5.33
C TYR A 345 -0.97 -13.32 4.77
N LYS A 346 -1.23 -14.62 4.61
CA LYS A 346 -0.25 -15.53 4.01
C LYS A 346 0.17 -15.02 2.63
N LEU A 347 -0.80 -14.72 1.78
CA LEU A 347 -0.56 -14.22 0.44
C LEU A 347 0.14 -12.85 0.45
N ALA A 348 -0.26 -11.94 1.34
CA ALA A 348 0.35 -10.62 1.47
C ALA A 348 1.84 -10.69 1.84
N ILE A 349 2.21 -11.57 2.77
CA ILE A 349 3.60 -11.80 3.18
C ILE A 349 4.42 -12.46 2.06
N LEU A 350 3.83 -13.37 1.28
CA LEU A 350 4.52 -13.96 0.12
C LEU A 350 4.74 -12.94 -1.02
N ASN A 351 3.83 -11.97 -1.18
CA ASN A 351 3.90 -10.97 -2.25
C ASN A 351 4.83 -9.79 -1.91
N ARG A 352 6.13 -10.03 -1.84
CA ARG A 352 7.11 -8.97 -1.52
C ARG A 352 7.32 -7.91 -2.60
N ARG A 353 6.78 -8.13 -3.80
CA ARG A 353 6.90 -7.24 -4.97
C ARG A 353 5.56 -6.74 -5.53
N ARG A 354 4.49 -6.91 -4.76
CA ARG A 354 3.14 -6.49 -5.13
C ARG A 354 2.39 -6.08 -3.86
N PRO A 355 1.90 -4.83 -3.76
CA PRO A 355 1.13 -4.41 -2.59
C PRO A 355 -0.18 -5.19 -2.49
N THR A 356 -0.67 -5.32 -1.27
CA THR A 356 -1.91 -6.06 -0.96
C THR A 356 -2.83 -5.21 -0.09
N ILE A 357 -4.07 -5.02 -0.53
CA ILE A 357 -5.15 -4.43 0.25
C ILE A 357 -5.94 -5.55 0.91
N LEU A 358 -6.14 -5.42 2.22
CA LEU A 358 -7.02 -6.25 3.02
C LEU A 358 -8.24 -5.41 3.39
N ALA A 359 -9.39 -5.64 2.75
CA ALA A 359 -10.65 -4.98 3.07
C ALA A 359 -11.38 -5.76 4.18
N LEU A 360 -11.50 -5.14 5.36
CA LEU A 360 -11.88 -5.83 6.60
C LEU A 360 -13.14 -5.22 7.22
N SER A 361 -14.02 -6.09 7.70
CA SER A 361 -15.33 -5.74 8.26
C SER A 361 -15.24 -5.12 9.66
N ARG A 362 -16.18 -4.22 9.97
CA ARG A 362 -16.41 -3.67 11.33
C ARG A 362 -17.20 -4.66 12.19
N GLN A 363 -18.23 -5.23 11.57
CA GLN A 363 -19.25 -6.11 12.10
C GLN A 363 -18.77 -7.56 12.20
N SER A 364 -19.33 -8.32 13.14
CA SER A 364 -19.04 -9.75 13.25
C SER A 364 -19.57 -10.54 12.06
N VAL A 365 -18.74 -11.46 11.57
CA VAL A 365 -19.08 -12.45 10.55
C VAL A 365 -18.87 -13.86 11.12
N PRO A 366 -19.72 -14.84 10.77
CA PRO A 366 -19.53 -16.23 11.20
C PRO A 366 -18.33 -16.85 10.46
N GLN A 367 -17.74 -17.91 11.03
CA GLN A 367 -16.86 -18.78 10.26
C GLN A 367 -17.70 -19.60 9.27
N ILE A 368 -17.22 -19.76 8.04
CA ILE A 368 -17.98 -20.38 6.96
C ILE A 368 -17.38 -21.75 6.65
N LYS A 369 -18.20 -22.80 6.74
CA LYS A 369 -17.74 -24.13 6.33
C LYS A 369 -17.33 -24.11 4.84
N GLY A 370 -16.14 -24.60 4.55
CA GLY A 370 -15.59 -24.70 3.19
C GLY A 370 -14.61 -23.59 2.84
N THR A 371 -14.50 -22.52 3.63
CA THR A 371 -13.40 -21.56 3.46
C THR A 371 -12.06 -22.18 3.82
N SER A 372 -11.00 -21.79 3.13
CA SER A 372 -9.66 -22.31 3.37
C SER A 372 -8.58 -21.29 3.04
N VAL A 373 -7.40 -21.45 3.66
CA VAL A 373 -6.21 -20.65 3.34
C VAL A 373 -5.78 -20.89 1.89
N GLU A 374 -5.83 -22.13 1.43
CA GLU A 374 -5.48 -22.55 0.07
C GLU A 374 -6.48 -22.00 -0.95
N GLY A 375 -7.75 -21.82 -0.58
CA GLY A 375 -8.76 -21.18 -1.43
C GLY A 375 -8.42 -19.72 -1.72
N VAL A 376 -7.88 -19.00 -0.74
CA VAL A 376 -7.41 -17.61 -0.94
C VAL A 376 -6.25 -17.55 -1.93
N GLU A 377 -5.36 -18.54 -1.92
CA GLU A 377 -4.24 -18.65 -2.89
C GLU A 377 -4.73 -18.92 -4.32
N ARG A 378 -6.00 -19.31 -4.49
CA ARG A 378 -6.67 -19.45 -5.78
C ARG A 378 -7.51 -18.24 -6.17
N GLY A 379 -7.72 -17.29 -5.26
CA GLY A 379 -8.48 -16.06 -5.47
C GLY A 379 -10.00 -16.23 -5.61
N GLY A 380 -10.44 -17.29 -6.28
CA GLY A 380 -11.85 -17.66 -6.46
C GLY A 380 -12.02 -19.17 -6.38
N TYR A 381 -12.83 -19.65 -5.43
CA TYR A 381 -12.96 -21.09 -5.16
C TYR A 381 -14.34 -21.46 -4.63
N ILE A 382 -14.69 -22.74 -4.78
CA ILE A 382 -15.98 -23.30 -4.37
C ILE A 382 -15.95 -23.53 -2.85
N VAL A 383 -16.89 -22.91 -2.13
CA VAL A 383 -17.07 -23.14 -0.68
C VAL A 383 -18.19 -24.14 -0.40
N SER A 384 -19.14 -24.27 -1.32
CA SER A 384 -20.29 -25.18 -1.17
C SER A 384 -20.85 -25.54 -2.55
N ASP A 385 -21.19 -26.80 -2.78
CA ASP A 385 -21.73 -27.29 -4.05
C ASP A 385 -22.56 -28.55 -3.80
N ASN A 386 -23.74 -28.65 -4.41
CA ASN A 386 -24.58 -29.86 -4.43
C ASN A 386 -24.86 -30.36 -5.85
N SER A 387 -24.19 -29.81 -6.86
CA SER A 387 -24.36 -30.17 -8.26
C SER A 387 -23.48 -31.35 -8.68
N GLU A 388 -23.86 -32.00 -9.79
CA GLU A 388 -23.09 -33.07 -10.42
C GLU A 388 -22.52 -32.62 -11.77
N GLY A 389 -21.40 -33.22 -12.18
CA GLY A 389 -20.84 -33.03 -13.53
C GLY A 389 -20.39 -31.60 -13.86
N ASN A 390 -20.03 -30.79 -12.85
CA ASN A 390 -19.66 -29.38 -12.99
C ASN A 390 -20.78 -28.53 -13.65
N LYS A 391 -22.05 -28.85 -13.34
CA LYS A 391 -23.21 -28.21 -13.95
C LYS A 391 -24.28 -27.82 -12.91
N PRO A 392 -23.98 -26.86 -12.02
CA PRO A 392 -25.02 -26.26 -11.18
C PRO A 392 -26.10 -25.57 -12.02
N GLU A 393 -27.32 -25.51 -11.53
CA GLU A 393 -28.38 -24.67 -12.09
C GLU A 393 -28.08 -23.19 -11.85
N VAL A 394 -27.42 -22.85 -10.73
CA VAL A 394 -27.03 -21.46 -10.41
C VAL A 394 -25.73 -21.38 -9.65
N ILE A 395 -24.95 -20.34 -9.92
CA ILE A 395 -23.73 -20.02 -9.17
C ILE A 395 -23.95 -18.71 -8.40
N LEU A 396 -23.79 -18.76 -7.08
CA LEU A 396 -23.81 -17.62 -6.19
C LEU A 396 -22.37 -17.23 -5.84
N ILE A 397 -21.97 -16.00 -6.12
CA ILE A 397 -20.61 -15.50 -5.94
C ILE A 397 -20.62 -14.43 -4.85
N GLY A 398 -19.85 -14.62 -3.79
CA GLY A 398 -19.76 -13.68 -2.67
C GLY A 398 -18.32 -13.31 -2.33
N THR A 399 -18.16 -12.19 -1.64
CA THR A 399 -16.90 -11.76 -1.03
C THR A 399 -17.19 -11.25 0.37
N GLY A 400 -16.17 -11.22 1.23
CA GLY A 400 -16.27 -10.55 2.52
C GLY A 400 -17.50 -10.95 3.34
N SER A 401 -18.09 -9.95 4.00
CA SER A 401 -19.28 -10.15 4.84
C SER A 401 -20.52 -10.62 4.09
N GLU A 402 -20.54 -10.57 2.75
CA GLU A 402 -21.69 -10.97 1.94
C GLU A 402 -21.60 -12.44 1.50
N LEU A 403 -20.46 -13.11 1.65
CA LEU A 403 -20.37 -14.55 1.39
C LEU A 403 -21.35 -15.35 2.28
N ARG A 404 -21.56 -14.92 3.52
CA ARG A 404 -22.58 -15.52 4.41
C ARG A 404 -24.00 -15.39 3.87
N ILE A 405 -24.28 -14.34 3.09
CA ILE A 405 -25.59 -14.12 2.44
C ILE A 405 -25.76 -15.13 1.30
N ALA A 406 -24.72 -15.31 0.47
CA ALA A 406 -24.71 -16.31 -0.59
C ALA A 406 -24.87 -17.74 -0.04
N VAL A 407 -24.16 -18.10 1.03
CA VAL A 407 -24.28 -19.42 1.68
C VAL A 407 -25.70 -19.65 2.22
N LYS A 408 -26.27 -18.65 2.91
CA LYS A 408 -27.64 -18.77 3.44
C LYS A 408 -28.69 -18.86 2.33
N ALA A 409 -28.51 -18.12 1.23
CA ALA A 409 -29.38 -18.22 0.06
C ALA A 409 -29.28 -19.61 -0.60
N ALA A 410 -28.07 -20.17 -0.70
CA ALA A 410 -27.88 -21.53 -1.20
C ALA A 410 -28.62 -22.57 -0.34
N ASP A 411 -28.54 -22.47 0.99
CA ASP A 411 -29.27 -23.38 1.89
C ASP A 411 -30.79 -23.33 1.68
N ASP A 412 -31.34 -22.17 1.35
CA ASP A 412 -32.77 -22.03 1.06
C ASP A 412 -33.14 -22.51 -0.36
N LEU A 413 -32.27 -22.30 -1.35
CA LEU A 413 -32.43 -22.84 -2.72
C LEU A 413 -32.37 -24.38 -2.74
N ARG A 414 -31.48 -24.99 -1.93
CA ARG A 414 -31.41 -26.44 -1.74
C ARG A 414 -32.72 -27.05 -1.27
N LYS A 415 -33.39 -26.38 -0.31
CA LYS A 415 -34.66 -26.87 0.27
C LYS A 415 -35.78 -26.95 -0.76
N ILE A 416 -35.69 -26.17 -1.84
CA ILE A 416 -36.64 -26.21 -2.96
C ILE A 416 -36.12 -27.03 -4.15
N GLY A 417 -35.04 -27.80 -3.96
CA GLY A 417 -34.54 -28.78 -4.92
C GLY A 417 -33.65 -28.21 -6.03
N LYS A 418 -33.11 -26.99 -5.87
CA LYS A 418 -32.14 -26.44 -6.82
C LYS A 418 -30.75 -27.06 -6.61
N MET A 419 -30.02 -27.22 -7.71
CA MET A 419 -28.57 -27.48 -7.70
C MET A 419 -27.82 -26.15 -7.80
N GLU A 420 -27.09 -25.78 -6.76
CA GLU A 420 -26.40 -24.51 -6.66
C GLU A 420 -24.94 -24.69 -6.23
N ARG A 421 -24.14 -23.70 -6.61
CA ARG A 421 -22.75 -23.59 -6.21
C ARG A 421 -22.52 -22.24 -5.57
N VAL A 422 -21.83 -22.22 -4.44
CA VAL A 422 -21.36 -20.99 -3.80
C VAL A 422 -19.85 -20.86 -4.02
N VAL A 423 -19.46 -19.73 -4.57
CA VAL A 423 -18.06 -19.35 -4.83
C VAL A 423 -17.68 -18.19 -3.93
N SER A 424 -16.59 -18.34 -3.19
CA SER A 424 -15.89 -17.18 -2.61
C SER A 424 -14.95 -16.63 -3.67
N LEU A 425 -15.13 -15.37 -4.06
CA LEU A 425 -14.25 -14.66 -5.00
C LEU A 425 -13.40 -13.62 -4.25
N VAL A 426 -12.66 -14.10 -3.26
CA VAL A 426 -11.92 -13.32 -2.27
C VAL A 426 -10.86 -12.39 -2.86
N CYS A 427 -10.25 -12.74 -4.00
CA CYS A 427 -9.30 -11.90 -4.72
C CYS A 427 -9.38 -12.14 -6.23
N TRP A 428 -9.82 -11.13 -6.98
CA TRP A 428 -10.02 -11.21 -8.42
C TRP A 428 -8.71 -11.40 -9.15
N GLU A 429 -7.68 -10.66 -8.75
CA GLU A 429 -6.39 -10.66 -9.42
C GLU A 429 -5.74 -12.05 -9.38
N VAL A 430 -5.82 -12.74 -8.24
CA VAL A 430 -5.29 -14.10 -8.07
C VAL A 430 -6.12 -15.13 -8.83
N PHE A 431 -7.45 -14.96 -8.89
CA PHE A 431 -8.31 -15.83 -9.69
C PHE A 431 -8.01 -15.73 -11.19
N GLU A 432 -7.75 -14.51 -11.67
CA GLU A 432 -7.37 -14.26 -13.06
C GLU A 432 -5.99 -14.82 -13.42
N GLU A 433 -5.11 -15.03 -12.44
CA GLU A 433 -3.81 -15.68 -12.60
C GLU A 433 -3.89 -17.21 -12.68
N GLN A 434 -5.04 -17.80 -12.33
CA GLN A 434 -5.21 -19.25 -12.43
C GLN A 434 -5.31 -19.71 -13.89
N SER A 435 -5.09 -21.01 -14.13
CA SER A 435 -5.26 -21.58 -15.46
C SER A 435 -6.73 -21.54 -15.90
N GLU A 436 -6.97 -21.55 -17.21
CA GLU A 436 -8.32 -21.54 -17.76
C GLU A 436 -9.11 -22.79 -17.34
N GLU A 437 -8.44 -23.94 -17.17
CA GLU A 437 -9.06 -25.16 -16.64
C GLU A 437 -9.55 -24.98 -15.21
N TYR A 438 -8.78 -24.26 -14.38
CA TYR A 438 -9.21 -23.96 -13.01
C TYR A 438 -10.40 -23.00 -13.02
N LYS A 439 -10.36 -21.94 -13.82
CA LYS A 439 -11.48 -20.99 -13.94
C LYS A 439 -12.76 -21.69 -14.41
N GLU A 440 -12.68 -22.59 -15.38
CA GLU A 440 -13.80 -23.40 -15.87
C GLU A 440 -14.31 -24.38 -14.81
N SER A 441 -13.44 -24.91 -13.96
CA SER A 441 -13.85 -25.79 -12.84
C SER A 441 -14.66 -25.05 -11.78
N VAL A 442 -14.48 -23.73 -11.63
CA VAL A 442 -15.20 -22.90 -10.65
C VAL A 442 -16.42 -22.23 -11.26
N LEU A 443 -16.25 -21.56 -12.40
CA LEU A 443 -17.26 -20.78 -13.11
C LEU A 443 -17.49 -21.34 -14.54
N PRO A 444 -18.06 -22.55 -14.68
CA PRO A 444 -18.23 -23.21 -15.97
C PRO A 444 -18.99 -22.33 -16.96
N VAL A 445 -18.44 -22.12 -18.15
CA VAL A 445 -19.02 -21.25 -19.20
C VAL A 445 -20.44 -21.70 -19.57
N ALA A 446 -20.73 -22.99 -19.47
CA ALA A 446 -22.05 -23.55 -19.75
C ALA A 446 -23.16 -23.07 -18.78
N VAL A 447 -22.80 -22.58 -17.58
CA VAL A 447 -23.74 -22.11 -16.58
C VAL A 447 -23.80 -20.58 -16.58
N SER A 448 -24.80 -20.02 -17.27
CA SER A 448 -24.99 -18.57 -17.37
C SER A 448 -25.80 -17.96 -16.22
N ALA A 449 -26.47 -18.77 -15.42
CA ALA A 449 -27.24 -18.33 -14.25
C ALA A 449 -26.27 -18.07 -13.10
N ARG A 450 -25.86 -16.80 -12.95
CA ARG A 450 -24.87 -16.37 -11.97
C ARG A 450 -25.37 -15.14 -11.22
N VAL A 451 -25.27 -15.17 -9.90
CA VAL A 451 -25.61 -14.03 -9.03
C VAL A 451 -24.38 -13.65 -8.21
N SER A 452 -23.93 -12.41 -8.28
CA SER A 452 -22.94 -11.89 -7.32
C SER A 452 -23.62 -11.11 -6.20
N VAL A 453 -23.04 -11.13 -5.00
CA VAL A 453 -23.48 -10.31 -3.86
C VAL A 453 -22.28 -9.70 -3.13
N GLU A 454 -22.24 -8.37 -3.08
CA GLU A 454 -21.18 -7.59 -2.43
C GLU A 454 -21.71 -6.22 -2.00
N ALA A 455 -21.43 -5.78 -0.78
CA ALA A 455 -21.82 -4.44 -0.30
C ALA A 455 -20.88 -3.35 -0.85
N GLY A 456 -20.88 -3.20 -2.18
CA GLY A 456 -20.16 -2.20 -2.97
C GLY A 456 -20.81 -2.04 -4.35
N VAL A 457 -20.23 -1.23 -5.24
CA VAL A 457 -20.77 -1.03 -6.60
C VAL A 457 -20.82 -2.33 -7.39
N THR A 458 -21.82 -2.49 -8.26
CA THR A 458 -21.91 -3.65 -9.16
C THR A 458 -20.92 -3.56 -10.31
N PHE A 459 -20.32 -2.40 -10.56
CA PHE A 459 -19.37 -2.19 -11.65
C PHE A 459 -18.19 -3.17 -11.60
N GLY A 460 -17.97 -3.88 -12.71
CA GLY A 460 -16.93 -4.89 -12.89
C GLY A 460 -17.45 -6.33 -12.71
N TRP A 461 -18.55 -6.53 -11.96
CA TRP A 461 -19.09 -7.88 -11.70
C TRP A 461 -19.61 -8.56 -12.96
N GLU A 462 -19.97 -7.80 -13.99
CA GLU A 462 -20.34 -8.30 -15.32
C GLU A 462 -19.28 -9.23 -15.93
N ARG A 463 -18.01 -9.09 -15.52
CA ARG A 463 -16.92 -10.01 -15.90
C ARG A 463 -17.18 -11.46 -15.47
N TYR A 464 -17.81 -11.66 -14.31
CA TYR A 464 -18.05 -13.00 -13.75
C TYR A 464 -19.49 -13.45 -13.90
N VAL A 465 -20.47 -12.55 -13.72
CA VAL A 465 -21.89 -12.91 -13.82
C VAL A 465 -22.38 -12.94 -15.27
N GLY A 466 -21.70 -12.24 -16.18
CA GLY A 466 -22.06 -12.15 -17.59
C GLY A 466 -23.37 -11.38 -17.84
N VAL A 467 -23.78 -11.29 -19.11
CA VAL A 467 -24.94 -10.50 -19.54
C VAL A 467 -26.29 -10.99 -19.03
N LYS A 468 -26.39 -12.28 -18.67
CA LYS A 468 -27.61 -12.90 -18.11
C LYS A 468 -27.63 -12.91 -16.59
N GLY A 469 -26.48 -12.74 -15.95
CA GLY A 469 -26.38 -12.78 -14.51
C GLY A 469 -26.92 -11.53 -13.83
N LYS A 470 -26.94 -11.55 -12.50
CA LYS A 470 -27.39 -10.44 -11.66
C LYS A 470 -26.30 -10.11 -10.65
N ALA A 471 -25.98 -8.82 -10.52
CA ALA A 471 -25.12 -8.33 -9.46
C ALA A 471 -25.96 -7.61 -8.41
N ILE A 472 -25.86 -8.05 -7.16
CA ILE A 472 -26.51 -7.43 -6.01
C ILE A 472 -25.46 -6.63 -5.26
N GLY A 473 -25.65 -5.32 -5.23
CA GLY A 473 -24.75 -4.37 -4.58
C GLY A 473 -25.41 -3.01 -4.45
N ILE A 474 -24.59 -1.96 -4.34
CA ILE A 474 -25.02 -0.61 -4.03
C ILE A 474 -24.34 0.37 -4.99
N ASP A 475 -25.09 0.91 -5.96
CA ASP A 475 -24.58 1.85 -6.98
C ASP A 475 -24.91 3.32 -6.67
N ARG A 476 -24.97 3.64 -5.38
CA ARG A 476 -25.20 4.99 -4.87
C ARG A 476 -24.49 5.14 -3.52
N PHE A 477 -24.30 6.37 -3.07
CA PHE A 477 -23.79 6.59 -1.71
C PHE A 477 -24.70 5.95 -0.66
N GLY A 478 -24.10 5.61 0.47
CA GLY A 478 -24.80 5.02 1.60
C GLY A 478 -25.65 6.03 2.39
N ALA A 479 -25.93 5.70 3.65
CA ALA A 479 -26.76 6.53 4.53
C ALA A 479 -26.36 6.35 6.00
N SER A 480 -26.68 7.33 6.84
CA SER A 480 -26.48 7.25 8.29
C SER A 480 -27.65 6.53 8.94
N ALA A 481 -27.49 5.23 9.21
CA ALA A 481 -28.44 4.43 9.99
C ALA A 481 -27.74 3.17 10.53
N PRO A 482 -28.36 2.42 11.46
CA PRO A 482 -27.81 1.14 11.90
C PRO A 482 -27.59 0.17 10.73
N ALA A 483 -26.47 -0.55 10.73
CA ALA A 483 -26.05 -1.42 9.62
C ALA A 483 -27.15 -2.37 9.15
N VAL A 484 -27.86 -3.04 10.07
CA VAL A 484 -28.95 -3.98 9.73
C VAL A 484 -30.00 -3.31 8.83
N ARG A 485 -30.40 -2.08 9.17
CA ARG A 485 -31.37 -1.32 8.38
C ARG A 485 -30.80 -0.92 7.02
N LEU A 486 -29.52 -0.55 6.95
CA LEU A 486 -28.88 -0.23 5.67
C LEU A 486 -28.91 -1.45 4.73
N TYR A 487 -28.54 -2.64 5.20
CA TYR A 487 -28.59 -3.86 4.37
C TYR A 487 -30.00 -4.16 3.85
N GLU A 488 -31.03 -3.97 4.69
CA GLU A 488 -32.43 -4.14 4.29
C GLU A 488 -32.86 -3.12 3.21
N GLU A 489 -32.64 -1.83 3.45
CA GLU A 489 -33.10 -0.73 2.57
C GLU A 489 -32.31 -0.65 1.25
N PHE A 490 -31.04 -1.07 1.24
CA PHE A 490 -30.24 -1.19 0.02
C PHE A 490 -30.43 -2.54 -0.70
N GLY A 491 -31.22 -3.46 -0.14
CA GLY A 491 -31.54 -4.73 -0.81
C GLY A 491 -30.39 -5.74 -0.87
N VAL A 492 -29.34 -5.57 -0.07
CA VAL A 492 -28.23 -6.55 0.03
C VAL A 492 -28.65 -7.63 1.02
N THR A 493 -29.57 -8.50 0.60
CA THR A 493 -30.22 -9.47 1.49
C THR A 493 -30.28 -10.87 0.90
N VAL A 494 -30.47 -11.88 1.77
CA VAL A 494 -30.70 -13.27 1.36
C VAL A 494 -31.88 -13.37 0.39
N LYS A 495 -32.97 -12.65 0.70
CA LYS A 495 -34.18 -12.60 -0.13
C LYS A 495 -33.86 -12.10 -1.54
N ALA A 496 -33.12 -10.99 -1.67
CA ALA A 496 -32.75 -10.46 -2.98
C ALA A 496 -31.89 -11.44 -3.78
N VAL A 497 -30.97 -12.17 -3.14
CA VAL A 497 -30.15 -13.20 -3.80
C VAL A 497 -31.02 -14.35 -4.31
N ILE A 498 -31.97 -14.84 -3.51
CA ILE A 498 -32.90 -15.90 -3.92
C ILE A 498 -33.79 -15.44 -5.07
N GLU A 499 -34.36 -14.23 -4.99
CA GLU A 499 -35.20 -13.67 -6.06
C GLU A 499 -34.41 -13.49 -7.36
N ALA A 500 -33.18 -12.98 -7.29
CA ALA A 500 -32.31 -12.83 -8.44
C ALA A 500 -31.93 -14.18 -9.06
N ALA A 501 -31.61 -15.19 -8.23
CA ALA A 501 -31.31 -16.54 -8.68
C ALA A 501 -32.52 -17.15 -9.40
N MET A 502 -33.70 -17.14 -8.76
CA MET A 502 -34.92 -17.71 -9.34
C MET A 502 -35.36 -17.02 -10.64
N ALA A 503 -35.04 -15.73 -10.82
CA ALA A 503 -35.36 -14.98 -12.04
C ALA A 503 -34.49 -15.36 -13.25
N ILE A 504 -33.35 -16.02 -13.05
CA ILE A 504 -32.39 -16.36 -14.12
C ILE A 504 -32.18 -17.88 -14.29
N CYS A 505 -32.83 -18.69 -13.44
CA CYS A 505 -32.83 -20.16 -13.42
C CYS A 505 -33.97 -20.80 -14.21
#